data_AF-A0A9W6I9T1-F1
#
_entry.id   AF-A0A9W6I9T1-F1
#
_cell.length_a   1.000
_cell.length_b   1.000
_cell.length_c   1.000
_cell.angle_alpha   90.00
_cell.angle_beta   90.00
_cell.angle_gamma   90.00
#
_symmetry.space_group_name_H-M   'P 1'
#
loop_
_entity.id
_entity.type
_entity.pdbx_description
1 polymer ?
#
loop_
_entity_poly.entity_id
_entity_poly.type
_entity_poly.pdbx_seq_one_letter_code
_entity_poly.pdbx_strand_id
1 'polypeptide(L)' 'MEPSRAQEASFEDQTAGFYSPGVSLNRLRPRPDVVAAPADLLLRMLEPPPVKVRHIPLIDLLRRPYRELGGE' A
#
# COMPACT_ATOMS: atom_id res chain seq x y z
N MET A 1 -5.19 -29.30 -2.28
CA MET A 1 -5.42 -27.95 -1.71
C MET A 1 -5.65 -27.06 -2.92
N GLU A 2 -6.89 -27.00 -3.36
CA GLU A 2 -7.28 -26.27 -4.58
C GLU A 2 -7.06 -24.77 -4.37
N PRO A 3 -6.39 -24.05 -5.28
CA PRO A 3 -6.24 -22.61 -5.16
C PRO A 3 -7.63 -21.98 -5.29
N SER A 4 -8.07 -21.27 -4.26
CA SER A 4 -9.32 -20.51 -4.27
C SER A 4 -9.30 -19.60 -5.50
N ARG A 5 -10.17 -19.88 -6.48
CA ARG A 5 -10.37 -19.04 -7.67
C ARG A 5 -10.68 -17.63 -7.16
N ALA A 6 -9.69 -16.73 -7.21
CA ALA A 6 -9.87 -15.35 -6.83
C ALA A 6 -11.04 -14.81 -7.67
N GLN A 7 -12.13 -14.43 -7.02
CA GLN A 7 -13.20 -13.73 -7.70
C GLN A 7 -12.58 -12.45 -8.26
N GLU A 8 -12.63 -12.30 -9.58
CA GLU A 8 -12.19 -11.09 -10.27
C GLU A 8 -13.15 -9.95 -9.90
N ALA A 9 -12.94 -9.37 -8.73
CA ALA A 9 -13.58 -8.13 -8.31
C ALA A 9 -13.04 -6.99 -9.19
N SER A 10 -13.89 -5.99 -9.47
CA SER A 10 -13.47 -4.79 -10.20
C SER A 10 -12.25 -4.16 -9.54
N PHE A 11 -11.41 -3.48 -10.32
CA PHE A 11 -10.32 -2.68 -9.77
C PHE A 11 -10.83 -1.70 -8.71
N GLU A 12 -11.98 -1.06 -8.95
CA GLU A 12 -12.63 -0.18 -7.98
C GLU A 12 -12.98 -0.91 -6.68
N ASP A 13 -13.58 -2.10 -6.76
CA ASP A 13 -13.93 -2.91 -5.58
C ASP A 13 -12.69 -3.35 -4.78
N GLN A 14 -11.61 -3.72 -5.48
CA GLN A 14 -10.34 -4.10 -4.84
C GLN A 14 -9.70 -2.91 -4.11
N THR A 15 -9.69 -1.74 -4.75
CA THR A 15 -9.11 -0.54 -4.13
C THR A 15 -9.94 -0.07 -2.93
N ALA A 16 -11.28 -0.13 -3.01
CA ALA A 16 -12.15 0.21 -1.89
C ALA A 16 -11.91 -0.69 -0.68
N GLY A 17 -11.77 -2.00 -0.89
CA GLY A 17 -11.43 -2.95 0.18
C GLY A 17 -10.02 -2.75 0.75
N PHE A 18 -9.05 -2.43 -0.10
CA PHE A 18 -7.66 -2.19 0.29
C PHE A 18 -7.50 -0.96 1.19
N TYR A 19 -8.20 0.14 0.87
CA TYR A 19 -8.18 1.35 1.68
C TYR A 19 -9.17 1.32 2.86
N SER A 20 -10.02 0.29 2.94
CA SER A 20 -10.92 0.12 4.07
C SER A 20 -10.12 -0.35 5.29
N PRO A 21 -10.34 0.24 6.48
CA PRO A 21 -9.75 -0.28 7.71
C PRO A 21 -10.18 -1.73 7.93
N GLY A 22 -9.25 -2.67 7.88
CA GLY A 22 -9.49 -4.08 8.20
C GLY A 22 -9.88 -4.35 9.67
N VAL A 23 -9.99 -3.28 10.47
CA VAL A 23 -10.38 -3.30 11.88
C VAL A 23 -11.44 -2.23 12.13
N SER A 24 -12.42 -2.56 12.98
CA SER A 24 -13.44 -1.61 13.41
C SER A 24 -12.79 -0.33 13.98
N LEU A 25 -13.25 0.85 13.53
CA LEU A 25 -12.78 2.14 14.02
C LEU A 25 -12.86 2.26 15.55
N ASN A 26 -13.82 1.57 16.19
CA ASN A 26 -13.99 1.56 17.64
C ASN A 26 -12.86 0.82 18.39
N ARG A 27 -12.05 0.02 17.66
CA ARG A 27 -10.83 -0.64 18.16
C ARG A 27 -9.57 0.20 17.93
N LEU A 28 -9.63 1.26 17.12
CA LEU A 28 -8.54 2.23 16.93
C LEU A 28 -8.40 3.21 18.10
N ARG A 29 -8.83 2.82 19.31
CA ARG A 29 -8.63 3.65 20.50
C ARG A 29 -7.13 3.84 20.69
N PRO A 30 -6.66 5.07 20.99
CA PRO A 30 -5.26 5.30 21.29
C PRO A 30 -4.85 4.41 22.45
N ARG A 31 -3.96 3.45 22.16
CA ARG A 31 -3.33 2.60 23.18
C ARG A 31 -2.20 3.42 23.81
N PRO A 32 -2.01 3.40 25.15
CA PRO A 32 -0.92 4.15 25.78
C PRO A 32 0.42 3.77 25.14
N ASP A 33 1.25 4.79 24.88
CA ASP A 33 2.47 4.79 24.08
C ASP A 33 3.30 3.50 24.21
N VAL A 34 2.98 2.53 23.36
CA VAL A 34 4.00 1.65 22.84
C VAL A 34 4.73 2.54 21.85
N VAL A 35 6.03 2.76 22.05
CA VAL A 35 6.93 3.42 21.10
C VAL A 35 6.88 2.62 19.81
N ALA A 36 5.83 2.87 19.02
CA ALA A 36 5.72 2.42 17.67
C ALA A 36 6.73 3.30 16.96
N ALA A 37 7.92 2.75 16.68
CA ALA A 37 8.66 3.23 15.53
C ALA A 37 7.59 3.41 14.44
N PRO A 38 7.38 4.64 13.91
CA PRO A 38 6.35 4.87 12.92
C PRO A 38 6.49 3.73 11.91
N ALA A 39 5.46 2.91 11.70
CA ALA A 39 5.61 1.71 10.86
C ALA A 39 6.21 2.09 9.49
N ASP A 40 5.94 3.33 9.07
CA ASP A 40 6.57 4.05 7.97
C ASP A 40 8.12 4.06 8.00
N LEU A 41 8.77 4.23 9.14
CA LEU A 41 10.23 4.15 9.28
C LEU A 41 10.75 2.74 8.99
N LEU A 42 10.10 1.69 9.51
CA LEU A 42 10.50 0.31 9.20
C LEU A 42 10.29 0.00 7.71
N LEU A 43 9.19 0.48 7.12
CA LEU A 43 8.91 0.35 5.69
C LEU A 43 9.90 1.14 4.82
N ARG A 44 10.40 2.30 5.28
CA ARG A 44 11.45 3.08 4.61
C ARG A 44 12.85 2.47 4.74
N MET A 45 13.09 1.68 5.79
CA MET A 45 14.37 0.98 5.98
C MET A 45 14.49 -0.26 5.09
N LEU A 46 13.38 -0.80 4.62
CA LEU A 46 13.35 -1.95 3.72
C LEU A 46 13.61 -1.50 2.27
N GLU A 47 14.43 -2.27 1.56
CA GLU A 47 14.60 -2.06 0.13
C GLU A 47 13.26 -2.30 -0.59
N PRO A 48 12.79 -1.37 -1.42
CA PRO A 48 11.53 -1.54 -2.13
C PRO A 48 11.60 -2.76 -3.06
N PRO A 49 10.52 -3.55 -3.17
CA PRO A 49 10.53 -4.73 -4.02
C PRO A 49 10.75 -4.33 -5.49
N PRO A 50 11.52 -5.11 -6.26
CA PRO A 50 11.79 -4.82 -7.66
C PRO A 50 10.55 -5.12 -8.53
N VAL A 51 9.60 -4.19 -8.60
CA VAL A 51 8.39 -4.29 -9.40
C VAL A 51 8.61 -3.73 -10.80
N LYS A 52 8.22 -4.49 -11.83
CA LYS A 52 8.30 -4.10 -13.24
C LYS A 52 6.94 -4.13 -13.90
N VAL A 53 6.67 -3.17 -14.78
CA VAL A 53 5.48 -3.12 -15.65
C VAL A 53 5.96 -3.16 -17.10
N ARG A 54 5.60 -4.21 -17.85
CA ARG A 54 6.05 -4.39 -19.25
C ARG A 54 7.56 -4.19 -19.42
N HIS A 55 8.34 -4.76 -18.51
CA HIS A 55 9.82 -4.68 -18.44
C HIS A 55 10.41 -3.34 -17.97
N ILE A 56 9.59 -2.32 -17.70
CA ILE A 56 10.03 -1.02 -17.18
C ILE A 56 9.95 -1.04 -15.65
N PRO A 57 10.98 -0.59 -14.91
CA PRO A 57 10.90 -0.42 -13.46
C PRO A 57 9.74 0.52 -13.10
N LEU A 58 8.91 0.10 -12.14
CA LEU A 58 7.73 0.87 -11.73
C LEU A 58 8.10 2.31 -11.29
N ILE A 59 9.23 2.48 -10.61
CA ILE A 59 9.72 3.79 -10.15
C ILE A 59 9.97 4.77 -11.30
N ASP A 60 10.41 4.28 -12.46
CA ASP A 60 10.68 5.11 -13.64
C ASP A 60 9.38 5.63 -14.26
N LEU A 61 8.33 4.79 -14.25
CA LEU A 61 7.00 5.18 -14.71
C LEU A 61 6.36 6.21 -13.76
N LEU A 62 6.52 6.00 -12.45
CA LEU A 62 5.91 6.84 -11.41
C LEU A 62 6.63 8.18 -11.19
N ARG A 63 7.91 8.30 -11.59
CA ARG A 63 8.73 9.49 -11.34
C ARG A 63 8.06 10.79 -11.78
N ARG A 64 7.46 10.83 -12.97
CA ARG A 64 6.81 12.05 -13.50
C ARG A 64 5.50 12.38 -12.76
N PRO A 65 4.51 11.46 -12.67
CA PRO A 65 3.27 11.72 -11.93
C PRO A 65 3.50 12.18 -10.48
N TYR A 66 4.49 11.60 -9.80
CA TYR A 66 4.81 11.98 -8.42
C TYR A 66 5.44 13.37 -8.31
N ARG A 67 6.22 13.82 -9.30
CA ARG A 67 6.73 15.21 -9.34
C ARG A 67 5.60 16.21 -9.53
N GLU A 68 4.71 15.92 -10.47
CA GLU A 68 3.53 16.75 -10.75
C GLU A 68 2.61 16.84 -9.51
N LEU A 69 2.46 15.74 -8.76
CA LEU A 69 1.70 15.71 -7.51
C LEU A 69 2.39 16.49 -6.37
N GLY A 70 3.73 16.54 -6.36
CA GLY A 70 4.53 17.26 -5.37
C GLY A 70 4.52 18.79 -5.53
N GLY A 71 3.95 19.31 -6.62
CA GLY A 71 3.88 20.75 -6.89
C GLY A 71 5.20 21.37 -7.35
N GLU A 72 6.16 20.57 -7.81
CA GLU A 72 7.39 21.02 -8.48
C GLU A 72 7.26 21.07 -10.01
#